data_AF-A0A395IKT1-F1
#
_entry.id   AF-A0A395IKT1-F1
#
_cell.length_a   1.000
_cell.length_b   1.000
_cell.length_c   1.000
_cell.angle_alpha   90.00
_cell.angle_beta   90.00
_cell.angle_gamma   90.00
#
_symmetry.space_group_name_H-M   'P 1'
#
loop_
_entity.id
_entity.type
_entity.pdbx_description
1 polymer ?
#
loop_
_entity_poly.entity_id
_entity_poly.type
_entity_poly.pdbx_seq_one_letter_code
_entity_poly.pdbx_strand_id
1 'polypeptide(L)'
;MLPLITLEEHYLSSAVLAAQEASGTPDPFSGFPEQISRKLKSLDDERIKDMDDGNISLQILSHGPMNHASPELCQQINDELAAAISQTSPV
;
A
#
# COMPACT_ATOMS: atom_id res chain seq x y z
N MET A 1 14.63 15.36 -17.36
CA MET A 1 13.23 15.44 -16.87
C MET A 1 13.26 15.87 -15.41
N LEU A 2 12.23 16.58 -14.94
CA LEU A 2 12.10 16.89 -13.52
C LEU A 2 11.56 15.63 -12.79
N PRO A 3 12.02 15.32 -11.58
CA PRO A 3 11.50 14.19 -10.83
C PRO A 3 10.02 14.41 -10.50
N LEU A 4 9.16 13.46 -10.90
CA LEU A 4 7.73 13.49 -10.59
C LEU A 4 7.48 12.81 -9.24
N ILE A 5 6.89 13.55 -8.30
CA ILE A 5 6.50 13.05 -6.98
C ILE A 5 4.97 13.01 -6.93
N THR A 6 4.40 11.82 -6.70
CA THR A 6 2.95 11.68 -6.46
C THR A 6 2.65 11.60 -4.97
N LEU A 7 1.52 12.16 -4.55
CA LEU A 7 1.23 12.42 -3.13
C LEU A 7 0.05 11.62 -2.56
N GLU A 8 -0.70 10.90 -3.38
CA GLU A 8 -1.94 10.23 -2.98
C GLU A 8 -2.01 8.81 -3.56
N GLU A 9 -1.02 8.00 -3.20
CA GLU A 9 -0.90 6.63 -3.68
C GLU A 9 -1.26 5.65 -2.57
N HIS A 10 -2.25 4.81 -2.82
CA HIS A 10 -2.78 3.90 -1.81
C HIS A 10 -2.05 2.54 -1.82
N TYR A 11 -1.96 1.93 -0.64
CA TYR A 11 -1.58 0.53 -0.46
C TYR A 11 -2.44 -0.14 0.62
N LEU A 12 -2.38 -1.48 0.69
CA LEU A 12 -3.03 -2.28 1.71
C LEU A 12 -2.01 -3.11 2.49
N SER A 13 -2.01 -2.91 3.81
CA SER A 13 -1.16 -3.66 4.73
C SER A 13 -1.70 -5.08 4.95
N SER A 14 -0.77 -6.04 5.07
CA SER A 14 -1.11 -7.42 5.44
C SER A 14 -1.76 -7.51 6.82
N ALA A 15 -1.34 -6.66 7.77
CA ALA A 15 -1.95 -6.58 9.10
C ALA A 15 -3.45 -6.27 9.04
N VAL A 16 -3.85 -5.33 8.18
CA VAL A 16 -5.27 -4.95 8.02
C VAL A 16 -6.06 -6.09 7.41
N LEU A 17 -5.53 -6.74 6.38
CA LEU A 17 -6.20 -7.87 5.74
C LEU A 17 -6.42 -9.02 6.73
N ALA A 18 -5.40 -9.34 7.54
CA ALA A 18 -5.51 -10.35 8.59
C ALA A 18 -6.52 -9.96 9.68
N ALA A 19 -6.54 -8.69 10.10
CA ALA A 19 -7.50 -8.19 11.09
C ALA A 19 -8.95 -8.20 10.57
N GLN A 20 -9.16 -7.87 9.28
CA GLN A 20 -10.46 -7.94 8.63
C GLN A 20 -10.96 -9.38 8.53
N GLU A 21 -10.10 -10.31 8.11
CA GLU A 21 -10.42 -11.74 8.06
C GLU A 21 -10.82 -12.27 9.44
N ALA A 22 -10.04 -11.95 10.49
CA ALA A 22 -10.31 -12.38 11.85
C ALA A 22 -11.61 -11.81 12.44
N SER A 23 -12.01 -10.59 12.03
CA SER A 23 -13.22 -9.93 12.50
C SER A 23 -14.47 -10.23 11.66
N GLY A 24 -14.31 -10.85 10.48
CA GLY A 24 -15.39 -11.02 9.50
C GLY A 24 -15.83 -9.69 8.87
N THR A 25 -15.02 -8.64 8.98
CA THR A 25 -15.30 -7.33 8.37
C THR A 25 -15.15 -7.44 6.86
N PRO A 26 -16.13 -6.97 6.05
CA PRO A 26 -15.99 -7.00 4.60
C PRO A 26 -14.78 -6.22 4.11
N ASP A 27 -14.04 -6.79 3.15
CA ASP A 27 -12.98 -6.09 2.43
C ASP A 27 -13.59 -4.91 1.64
N PRO A 28 -13.21 -3.64 1.95
CA PRO A 28 -13.72 -2.47 1.23
C PRO A 28 -13.34 -2.46 -0.25
N PHE A 29 -12.38 -3.29 -0.66
CA PHE A 29 -11.93 -3.44 -2.04
C PHE A 29 -12.53 -4.67 -2.76
N SER A 30 -13.41 -5.44 -2.10
CA SER A 30 -14.02 -6.65 -2.68
C SER A 30 -14.79 -6.43 -3.99
N GLY A 31 -15.26 -5.21 -4.25
CA GLY A 31 -15.95 -4.83 -5.49
C GLY A 31 -15.02 -4.42 -6.63
N PHE A 32 -13.71 -4.29 -6.40
CA PHE A 32 -12.76 -3.91 -7.44
C PHE A 32 -12.32 -5.12 -8.27
N PRO A 33 -11.86 -4.89 -9.52
CA PRO A 33 -11.20 -5.94 -10.29
C PRO A 33 -9.99 -6.51 -9.53
N GLU A 34 -9.76 -7.82 -9.66
CA GLU A 34 -8.66 -8.53 -8.98
C GLU A 34 -7.30 -7.85 -9.21
N GLN A 35 -7.08 -7.31 -10.40
CA GLN A 35 -5.87 -6.57 -10.75
C GLN A 35 -5.64 -5.36 -9.82
N ILE A 36 -6.68 -4.64 -9.42
CA ILE A 36 -6.58 -3.49 -8.53
C ILE A 36 -6.21 -3.97 -7.12
N SER A 37 -6.91 -4.98 -6.61
CA SER A 37 -6.62 -5.54 -5.28
C SER A 37 -5.21 -6.11 -5.19
N ARG A 38 -4.69 -6.70 -6.27
CA ARG A 38 -3.29 -7.15 -6.37
C ARG A 38 -2.31 -5.98 -6.32
N LYS A 39 -2.52 -4.94 -7.14
CA LYS A 39 -1.64 -3.75 -7.19
C LYS A 39 -1.61 -2.98 -5.87
N LEU A 40 -2.75 -2.88 -5.17
CA LEU A 40 -2.81 -2.26 -3.84
C LEU A 40 -1.97 -3.01 -2.79
N LYS A 41 -1.77 -4.32 -2.97
CA LYS A 41 -0.96 -5.17 -2.07
C LYS A 41 0.51 -5.23 -2.47
N SER A 42 0.88 -4.79 -3.67
CA SER A 42 2.27 -4.77 -4.13
C SER A 42 2.97 -3.46 -3.72
N LEU A 43 4.10 -3.61 -3.04
CA LEU A 43 5.03 -2.54 -2.67
C LEU A 43 6.43 -2.77 -3.27
N ASP A 44 6.55 -3.74 -4.17
CA ASP A 44 7.79 -4.29 -4.72
C ASP A 44 7.84 -4.11 -6.26
N ASP A 45 8.43 -5.07 -6.97
CA ASP A 45 8.76 -5.01 -8.39
C ASP A 45 7.62 -4.54 -9.30
N GLU A 46 6.37 -4.95 -9.05
CA GLU A 46 5.24 -4.50 -9.88
C GLU A 46 5.00 -2.99 -9.74
N ARG A 47 5.00 -2.46 -8.51
CA ARG A 47 4.82 -1.03 -8.26
C ARG A 47 5.99 -0.22 -8.80
N ILE A 48 7.22 -0.68 -8.59
CA ILE A 48 8.42 0.00 -9.12
C ILE A 48 8.38 0.04 -10.65
N LYS A 49 8.00 -1.07 -11.29
CA LYS A 49 7.82 -1.10 -12.75
C LYS A 49 6.75 -0.10 -13.22
N ASP A 50 5.60 -0.03 -12.55
CA ASP A 50 4.56 0.95 -12.89
C ASP A 50 5.06 2.39 -12.71
N MET A 51 5.89 2.65 -11.68
CA MET A 51 6.54 3.95 -11.48
C MET A 51 7.51 4.29 -12.61
N ASP A 52 8.35 3.34 -13.04
CA ASP A 52 9.29 3.50 -14.15
C ASP A 52 8.55 3.79 -15.47
N ASP A 53 7.53 2.99 -15.79
CA ASP A 53 6.70 3.17 -16.98
C ASP A 53 5.95 4.53 -16.96
N GLY A 54 5.62 5.03 -15.76
CA GLY A 54 4.97 6.31 -15.52
C GLY A 54 5.90 7.52 -15.38
N ASN A 55 7.22 7.34 -15.43
CA ASN A 55 8.23 8.36 -15.09
C ASN A 55 8.02 8.99 -13.69
N ILE A 56 7.57 8.20 -12.70
CA ILE A 56 7.38 8.62 -11.31
C ILE A 56 8.66 8.34 -10.52
N SER A 57 9.24 9.38 -9.94
CA SER A 57 10.48 9.28 -9.16
C SER A 57 10.25 8.93 -7.69
N LEU A 58 9.10 9.31 -7.14
CA LEU A 58 8.73 9.02 -5.76
C LEU A 58 7.20 8.96 -5.63
N GLN A 59 6.72 7.98 -4.89
CA GLN A 59 5.34 7.93 -4.41
C GLN A 59 5.33 8.16 -2.90
N ILE A 60 4.49 9.08 -2.44
CA ILE A 60 4.12 9.15 -1.02
C ILE A 60 2.93 8.22 -0.82
N LEU A 61 3.14 7.18 -0.03
CA LEU A 61 2.16 6.13 0.21
C LEU A 61 1.30 6.46 1.44
N SER A 62 0.00 6.22 1.32
CA SER A 62 -0.96 6.21 2.43
C SER A 62 -1.73 4.89 2.43
N HIS A 63 -2.12 4.42 3.61
CA HIS A 63 -2.93 3.21 3.69
C HIS A 63 -4.34 3.48 3.12
N GLY A 64 -4.93 2.48 2.46
CA GLY A 64 -6.33 2.53 2.00
C GLY A 64 -7.35 2.71 3.13
N PRO A 65 -8.63 2.99 2.81
CA PRO A 65 -9.67 3.15 3.83
C PRO A 65 -9.79 1.94 4.74
N MET A 66 -9.94 2.20 6.05
CA MET A 66 -10.14 1.19 7.08
C MET A 66 -11.08 1.73 8.16
N ASN A 67 -11.95 0.86 8.68
CA ASN A 67 -12.85 1.19 9.78
C ASN A 67 -12.29 0.65 11.11
N HIS A 68 -12.41 1.44 12.17
CA HIS A 68 -12.18 1.02 13.57
C HIS A 68 -10.84 0.33 13.86
N ALA A 69 -9.74 0.86 13.32
CA ALA A 69 -8.40 0.37 13.64
C ALA A 69 -8.00 0.71 15.08
N SER A 70 -7.45 -0.26 15.79
CA SER A 70 -6.83 0.02 17.09
C SER A 70 -5.50 0.78 16.91
N PRO A 71 -5.04 1.54 17.91
CA PRO A 71 -3.72 2.17 17.86
C PRO A 71 -2.58 1.19 17.56
N GLU A 72 -2.66 -0.03 18.10
CA GLU A 72 -1.66 -1.09 17.89
C GLU A 72 -1.64 -1.55 16.42
N LEU A 73 -2.82 -1.71 15.80
CA LEU A 73 -2.93 -2.03 14.38
C LEU A 73 -2.35 -0.90 13.52
N CYS A 74 -2.64 0.37 13.85
CA CYS A 74 -2.06 1.52 13.16
C CYS A 74 -0.53 1.54 13.26
N GLN A 75 0.03 1.20 14.43
CA GLN A 75 1.48 1.10 14.59
C GLN A 75 2.05 -0.02 13.71
N GLN A 76 1.44 -1.21 13.73
CA GLN A 76 1.89 -2.34 12.90
C GLN A 76 1.87 -2.00 11.40
N ILE A 77 0.82 -1.32 10.93
CA ILE A 77 0.72 -0.84 9.53
C ILE A 77 1.90 0.09 9.19
N ASN A 78 2.21 1.04 10.07
CA ASN A 78 3.30 1.98 9.87
C ASN A 78 4.66 1.27 9.85
N ASP A 79 4.87 0.30 10.75
CA ASP A 79 6.10 -0.48 10.83
C ASP A 79 6.29 -1.37 9.59
N GLU A 80 5.22 -2.03 9.12
CA GLU A 80 5.21 -2.81 7.87
C GLU A 80 5.58 -1.95 6.66
N LEU A 81 4.99 -0.75 6.54
CA LEU A 81 5.29 0.17 5.46
C LEU A 81 6.74 0.67 5.51
N ALA A 82 7.22 1.05 6.71
CA ALA A 82 8.59 1.50 6.89
C ALA A 82 9.59 0.40 6.50
N ALA A 83 9.33 -0.85 6.90
CA ALA A 83 10.13 -2.00 6.53
C ALA A 83 10.15 -2.21 5.00
N ALA A 84 8.99 -2.17 4.34
CA ALA A 84 8.90 -2.30 2.88
C ALA A 84 9.67 -1.20 2.14
N ILE A 85 9.51 0.06 2.54
CA ILE A 85 10.23 1.20 1.94
C ILE A 85 11.74 1.04 2.13
N SER A 86 12.20 0.60 3.31
CA SER A 86 13.63 0.45 3.60
C SER A 86 14.35 -0.60 2.73
N GLN A 87 13.59 -1.54 2.16
CA GLN A 87 14.13 -2.54 1.22
C GLN A 87 14.25 -1.99 -0.21
N THR A 88 13.62 -0.84 -0.49
CA THR A 88 13.69 -0.18 -1.78
C THR A 88 14.93 0.70 -1.81
N SER A 89 15.95 0.29 -2.57
CA SER A 89 17.15 1.12 -2.77
C SER A 89 16.80 2.37 -3.58
N PRO A 90 17.25 3.57 -3.18
CA PRO A 90 17.18 4.74 -4.03
C PRO A 90 18.05 4.50 -5.27
N VAL A 91 17.45 4.64 -6.46
CA VAL A 91 18.17 4.65 -7.75
C VAL A 91 18.86 5.99 -7.94
#